data_AF-A0A6P1HSH7-F1
#
_entry.id   AF-A0A6P1HSH7-F1
#
_cell.length_a   1.000
_cell.length_b   1.000
_cell.length_c   1.000
_cell.angle_alpha   90.00
_cell.angle_beta   90.00
_cell.angle_gamma   90.00
#
_symmetry.space_group_name_H-M   'P 1'
#
loop_
_entity.id
_entity.type
_entity.pdbx_description
1 polymer ?
#
loop_
_entity_poly.entity_id
_entity_poly.type
_entity_poly.pdbx_seq_one_letter_code
_entity_poly.pdbx_strand_id
1 'polypeptide(L)'
;MVRISDGQMSGTAFGTVAVHVAPESAAGGPLSRLRTGDPVVLDADQRLLAVDVPDDEFHRRAPATAPDSPSRGYLRLVHDHIMQADQGCDFDFMPADGAAQDLAPRSIPAGWHGGW
;
A
#
# COMPACT_ATOMS: atom_id res chain seq x y z
N MET A 1 -11.37 21.19 -6.34
CA MET A 1 -10.04 20.97 -5.76
C MET A 1 -9.60 19.55 -6.11
N VAL A 2 -8.35 19.38 -6.51
CA VAL A 2 -7.74 18.05 -6.77
C VAL A 2 -7.21 17.49 -5.45
N ARG A 3 -7.37 16.19 -5.22
CA ARG A 3 -6.84 15.49 -4.03
C ARG A 3 -5.97 14.31 -4.48
N ILE A 4 -4.86 14.08 -3.79
CA ILE A 4 -3.90 13.03 -4.10
C ILE A 4 -3.53 12.34 -2.79
N SER A 5 -3.59 11.02 -2.73
CA SER A 5 -3.11 10.23 -1.59
C SER A 5 -2.64 8.84 -1.99
N ASP A 6 -1.77 8.25 -1.19
CA ASP A 6 -1.44 6.82 -1.16
C ASP A 6 -2.53 5.97 -0.49
N GLY A 7 -3.47 6.60 0.22
CA GLY A 7 -4.65 5.95 0.79
C GLY A 7 -5.76 5.63 -0.21
N GLN A 8 -6.90 5.18 0.35
CA GLN A 8 -8.11 4.79 -0.38
C GLN A 8 -9.19 5.88 -0.34
N MET A 9 -10.22 5.69 -1.16
CA MET A 9 -11.44 6.50 -1.15
C MET A 9 -12.66 5.58 -1.27
N SER A 10 -13.76 5.95 -0.59
CA SER A 10 -15.03 5.23 -0.75
C SER A 10 -15.47 5.23 -2.22
N GLY A 11 -15.94 4.09 -2.72
CA GLY A 11 -16.49 3.99 -4.08
C GLY A 11 -17.74 4.84 -4.32
N THR A 12 -18.39 5.34 -3.27
CA THR A 12 -19.53 6.26 -3.36
C THR A 12 -19.14 7.73 -3.32
N ALA A 13 -17.87 8.04 -3.07
CA ALA A 13 -17.40 9.41 -3.00
C ALA A 13 -17.13 9.97 -4.41
N PHE A 14 -17.03 11.30 -4.52
CA PHE A 14 -16.91 11.99 -5.82
C PHE A 14 -15.82 13.07 -5.82
N GLY A 15 -15.52 13.58 -7.02
CA GLY A 15 -14.56 14.64 -7.30
C GLY A 15 -13.25 14.13 -7.92
N THR A 16 -12.37 15.06 -8.33
CA THR A 16 -11.07 14.71 -8.93
C THR A 16 -10.09 14.25 -7.84
N VAL A 17 -9.88 12.94 -7.75
CA VAL A 17 -9.01 12.33 -6.73
C VAL A 17 -8.11 11.28 -7.37
N ALA A 18 -6.81 11.37 -7.12
CA ALA A 18 -5.86 10.29 -7.34
C ALA A 18 -5.65 9.54 -6.02
N VAL A 19 -5.92 8.24 -6.02
CA VAL A 19 -5.74 7.34 -4.87
C VAL A 19 -4.75 6.24 -5.25
N HIS A 20 -4.30 5.46 -4.25
CA HIS A 20 -3.39 4.33 -4.46
C HIS A 20 -2.06 4.73 -5.12
N VAL A 21 -1.56 5.94 -4.84
CA VAL A 21 -0.22 6.33 -5.27
C VAL A 21 0.80 5.40 -4.61
N ALA A 22 1.61 4.75 -5.43
CA ALA A 22 2.64 3.82 -5.00
C ALA A 22 4.03 4.23 -5.56
N PRO A 23 5.13 4.00 -4.83
CA PRO A 23 5.17 3.52 -3.44
C PRO A 23 4.55 4.52 -2.46
N GLU A 24 3.95 4.02 -1.39
CA GLU A 24 3.32 4.85 -0.35
C GLU A 24 4.36 5.69 0.43
N SER A 25 3.89 6.72 1.12
CA SER A 25 4.76 7.61 1.90
C SER A 25 5.48 6.88 3.03
N ALA A 26 4.82 5.93 3.70
CA ALA A 26 5.42 5.14 4.78
C ALA A 26 6.58 4.25 4.31
N ALA A 27 6.54 3.81 3.04
CA ALA A 27 7.63 3.08 2.39
C ALA A 27 8.71 4.00 1.77
N GLY A 28 8.62 5.32 2.00
CA GLY A 28 9.57 6.30 1.47
C GLY A 28 9.33 6.71 0.01
N GLY A 29 8.14 6.45 -0.53
CA GLY A 29 7.76 6.84 -1.88
C GLY A 29 7.73 8.36 -2.10
N PRO A 30 7.49 8.84 -3.33
CA PRO A 30 7.61 10.25 -3.69
C PRO A 30 6.76 11.20 -2.83
N LEU A 31 5.54 10.78 -2.45
CA LEU A 31 4.66 11.59 -1.60
C LEU A 31 5.29 11.94 -0.25
N SER A 32 6.20 11.11 0.28
CA SER A 32 6.90 11.40 1.53
C SER A 32 7.82 12.62 1.47
N ARG A 33 8.20 13.08 0.28
CA ARG A 33 9.14 14.20 0.06
C ARG A 33 8.46 15.50 -0.36
N LEU A 34 7.16 15.44 -0.64
CA LEU A 34 6.35 16.62 -0.93
C LEU A 34 6.23 17.52 0.29
N ARG A 35 6.17 18.82 0.03
CA ARG A 35 6.04 19.89 1.00
C ARG A 35 4.91 20.82 0.58
N THR A 36 4.27 21.45 1.56
CA THR A 36 3.26 22.48 1.28
C THR A 36 3.84 23.58 0.40
N GLY A 37 3.17 23.84 -0.72
CA GLY A 37 3.59 24.83 -1.71
C GLY A 37 4.31 24.26 -2.94
N ASP A 38 4.67 22.97 -2.94
CA ASP A 38 5.21 22.33 -4.14
C ASP A 38 4.15 22.29 -5.26
N PRO A 39 4.51 22.66 -6.50
CA PRO A 39 3.64 22.46 -7.64
C PRO A 39 3.58 20.97 -8.02
N VAL A 40 2.37 20.51 -8.34
CA VAL A 40 2.09 19.14 -8.78
C VAL A 40 1.28 19.20 -10.07
N VAL A 41 1.73 18.44 -11.07
CA VAL A 41 1.09 18.33 -12.38
C VAL A 41 0.27 17.03 -12.39
N LEU A 42 -1.03 17.17 -12.65
CA LEU A 42 -1.94 16.05 -12.92
C LEU A 42 -2.50 16.23 -14.34
N ASP A 43 -2.14 15.31 -15.23
CA ASP A 43 -2.67 15.22 -16.58
C ASP A 43 -3.29 13.83 -16.80
N ALA A 44 -4.61 13.76 -16.82
CA ALA A 44 -5.33 12.50 -16.98
C ALA A 44 -5.25 11.96 -18.41
N ASP A 45 -5.14 12.83 -19.41
CA ASP A 45 -5.08 12.44 -20.82
C ASP A 45 -3.73 11.79 -21.12
N GLN A 46 -2.65 12.35 -20.57
CA GLN A 46 -1.29 11.80 -20.65
C GLN A 46 -1.00 10.71 -19.61
N ARG A 47 -1.92 10.48 -18.65
CA ARG A 47 -1.73 9.59 -17.49
C ARG A 47 -0.48 9.95 -16.68
N LEU A 48 -0.25 11.26 -16.50
CA LEU A 48 0.89 11.81 -15.80
C LEU A 48 0.46 12.36 -14.43
N LEU A 49 1.20 11.96 -13.41
CA LEU A 49 1.21 12.60 -12.10
C LEU A 49 2.67 12.88 -11.74
N ALA A 50 3.05 14.15 -11.69
CA ALA A 50 4.44 14.56 -11.51
C ALA A 50 4.57 15.71 -10.50
N VAL A 51 5.70 15.76 -9.82
CA VAL A 51 6.10 16.91 -8.99
C VAL A 51 6.90 17.86 -9.87
N ASP A 52 6.53 19.14 -9.90
CA ASP A 52 7.22 20.16 -10.70
C ASP A 52 8.28 20.89 -9.85
N VAL A 53 9.15 20.08 -9.26
CA VAL A 53 10.31 20.53 -8.47
C VAL A 53 11.55 19.92 -9.10
N PRO A 54 12.66 20.66 -9.23
CA PRO A 54 13.90 20.11 -9.78
C PRO A 54 14.31 18.79 -9.10
N ASP A 55 14.64 17.76 -9.89
CA ASP A 55 14.93 16.41 -9.41
C ASP A 55 16.02 16.40 -8.32
N ASP A 56 17.08 17.18 -8.51
CA ASP A 56 18.18 17.27 -7.57
C ASP A 56 17.76 17.86 -6.22
N GLU A 57 16.86 18.84 -6.23
CA GLU A 57 16.26 19.38 -5.01
C GLU A 57 15.35 18.33 -4.37
N PHE A 58 14.44 17.75 -5.15
CA PHE A 58 13.42 16.83 -4.65
C PHE A 58 14.04 15.59 -4.00
N HIS A 59 15.05 14.99 -4.64
CA HIS A 59 15.76 13.82 -4.12
C HIS A 59 16.67 14.12 -2.92
N ARG A 60 17.07 15.39 -2.70
CA ARG A 60 17.83 15.80 -1.50
C ARG A 60 16.96 15.98 -0.26
N ARG A 61 15.63 16.09 -0.41
CA ARG A 61 14.72 16.29 0.73
C ARG A 61 14.65 15.04 1.60
N ALA A 62 14.73 15.21 2.91
CA ALA A 62 14.42 14.12 3.84
C ALA A 62 12.94 13.71 3.65
N PRO A 63 12.64 12.41 3.56
CA PRO A 63 11.26 11.94 3.56
C PRO A 63 10.60 12.22 4.92
N ALA A 64 9.28 12.33 4.91
CA ALA A 64 8.48 12.37 6.13
C ALA A 64 8.72 11.13 6.98
N THR A 65 8.72 11.30 8.31
CA THR A 65 8.88 10.20 9.25
C THR A 65 7.69 9.26 9.15
N ALA A 66 7.94 7.99 8.83
CA ALA A 66 6.94 6.93 8.87
C ALA A 66 6.51 6.67 10.33
N PRO A 67 5.26 6.26 10.57
CA PRO A 67 4.81 5.87 11.91
C PRO A 67 5.59 4.66 12.44
N ASP A 68 5.67 4.54 13.77
CA ASP A 68 6.31 3.39 14.40
C ASP A 68 5.63 2.08 14.01
N SER A 69 6.44 1.06 13.73
CA SER A 69 5.93 -0.26 13.42
C SER A 69 5.24 -0.89 14.65
N PRO A 70 4.10 -1.58 14.46
CA PRO A 70 3.50 -2.39 15.52
C PRO A 70 4.51 -3.39 16.08
N SER A 71 4.45 -3.69 17.38
CA SER A 71 5.41 -4.60 18.02
C SER A 71 5.09 -6.08 17.84
N ARG A 72 3.81 -6.43 17.67
CA ARG A 72 3.32 -7.82 17.49
C ARG A 72 1.90 -7.89 16.93
N GLY A 73 1.44 -9.11 16.64
CA GLY A 73 0.05 -9.40 16.26
C GLY A 73 -0.23 -9.21 14.77
N TYR A 74 -1.50 -9.20 14.39
CA TYR A 74 -1.91 -9.10 12.99
C TYR A 74 -1.41 -7.82 12.30
N LEU A 75 -1.41 -6.68 13.00
CA LEU A 75 -0.88 -5.43 12.43
C LEU A 75 0.63 -5.51 12.16
N ARG A 76 1.39 -6.28 12.95
CA ARG A 76 2.81 -6.55 12.65
C ARG A 76 2.95 -7.39 11.39
N LEU A 77 2.14 -8.44 11.24
CA LEU A 77 2.12 -9.26 10.03
C LEU A 77 1.81 -8.41 8.79
N VAL A 78 0.77 -7.58 8.85
CA VAL A 78 0.41 -6.64 7.77
C VAL A 78 1.57 -5.70 7.48
N HIS A 79 2.10 -5.02 8.50
CA HIS A 79 3.23 -4.10 8.33
C HIS A 79 4.43 -4.75 7.62
N ASP A 80 4.74 -6.00 7.93
CA ASP A 80 5.94 -6.68 7.43
C ASP A 80 5.76 -7.31 6.04
N HIS A 81 4.53 -7.71 5.68
CA HIS A 81 4.28 -8.57 4.51
C HIS A 81 3.29 -8.00 3.49
N ILE A 82 2.61 -6.89 3.79
CA ILE A 82 1.65 -6.30 2.85
C ILE A 82 2.40 -5.72 1.65
N MET A 83 1.95 -6.08 0.45
CA MET A 83 2.45 -5.53 -0.80
C MET A 83 1.81 -4.16 -1.09
N GLN A 84 2.39 -3.41 -2.03
CA GLN A 84 1.89 -2.08 -2.39
C GLN A 84 0.56 -2.14 -3.16
N ALA A 85 -0.12 -1.00 -3.27
CA ALA A 85 -1.45 -0.93 -3.90
C ALA A 85 -1.43 -1.26 -5.40
N ASP A 86 -0.34 -0.97 -6.11
CA ASP A 86 -0.12 -1.39 -7.50
C ASP A 86 0.04 -2.91 -7.65
N GLN A 87 0.27 -3.62 -6.54
CA GLN A 87 0.36 -5.07 -6.44
C GLN A 87 -0.86 -5.71 -5.77
N GLY A 88 -1.91 -4.92 -5.50
CA GLY A 88 -3.19 -5.40 -4.99
C GLY A 88 -3.32 -5.49 -3.47
N CYS A 89 -2.35 -4.98 -2.71
CA CYS A 89 -2.33 -5.09 -1.24
C CYS A 89 -2.52 -6.54 -0.74
N ASP A 90 -1.94 -7.52 -1.43
CA ASP A 90 -1.88 -8.90 -0.94
C ASP A 90 -0.69 -9.09 0.02
N PHE A 91 -0.63 -10.23 0.70
CA PHE A 91 0.57 -10.63 1.42
C PHE A 91 1.58 -11.23 0.45
N ASP A 92 2.86 -10.88 0.60
CA ASP A 92 3.95 -11.39 -0.24
C ASP A 92 4.07 -12.93 -0.30
N PHE A 93 3.54 -13.63 0.71
CA PHE A 93 3.53 -15.09 0.83
C PHE A 93 2.22 -15.75 0.36
N MET A 94 1.24 -15.00 -0.12
CA MET A 94 -0.06 -15.49 -0.59
C MET A 94 -0.27 -15.64 -2.11
N PRO A 95 0.60 -15.15 -3.04
CA PRO A 95 0.38 -15.34 -4.47
C PRO A 95 0.27 -16.83 -4.85
N ALA A 96 -0.68 -17.14 -5.75
CA ALA A 96 -1.01 -18.51 -6.16
C ALA A 96 0.08 -19.22 -6.97
N ASP A 97 1.14 -18.53 -7.37
CA ASP A 97 2.16 -19.00 -8.31
C ASP A 97 3.25 -19.90 -7.66
N GLY A 98 2.89 -20.61 -6.60
CA GLY A 98 3.77 -21.50 -5.84
C GLY A 98 3.13 -22.82 -5.44
N ALA A 99 2.39 -23.45 -6.37
CA ALA A 99 1.60 -24.66 -6.23
C ALA A 99 0.49 -24.56 -5.16
N ALA A 100 -0.73 -24.91 -5.55
CA ALA A 100 -1.76 -25.29 -4.58
C ALA A 100 -1.19 -26.43 -3.72
N GLN A 101 -0.66 -26.11 -2.55
CA GLN A 101 -0.47 -27.13 -1.53
C GLN A 101 -1.87 -27.65 -1.23
N ASP A 102 -1.99 -28.97 -1.17
CA ASP A 102 -3.21 -29.65 -0.77
C ASP A 102 -3.56 -29.19 0.66
N LEU A 103 -4.32 -28.08 0.74
CA LEU A 103 -4.82 -27.45 1.96
C LEU A 103 -6.11 -28.16 2.41
N ALA A 104 -6.33 -29.41 2.00
CA ALA A 104 -7.11 -30.29 2.85
C ALA A 104 -6.51 -30.14 4.25
N PRO A 105 -7.27 -29.64 5.26
CA PRO A 105 -6.75 -29.60 6.61
C PRO A 105 -6.28 -31.02 6.86
N ARG A 106 -4.98 -31.21 7.17
CA ARG A 106 -4.53 -32.51 7.69
C ARG A 106 -5.54 -32.81 8.76
N SER A 107 -6.35 -33.83 8.48
CA SER A 107 -7.52 -34.14 9.28
C SER A 107 -7.09 -34.05 10.72
N ILE A 108 -7.91 -33.40 11.56
CA ILE A 108 -7.80 -33.52 13.02
C ILE A 108 -7.40 -34.98 13.28
N PRO A 109 -6.22 -35.26 13.86
CA PRO A 109 -5.68 -36.61 13.88
C PRO A 109 -6.80 -37.52 14.37
N ALA A 110 -7.10 -38.55 13.55
CA ALA A 110 -8.22 -39.47 13.75
C ALA A 110 -8.45 -39.73 15.25
N GLY A 111 -9.48 -39.10 15.81
CA GLY A 111 -9.61 -39.01 17.27
C GLY A 111 -10.71 -38.11 17.80
N TRP A 112 -11.46 -37.38 16.96
CA TRP A 112 -12.68 -36.74 17.44
C TRP A 112 -13.80 -37.78 17.57
N HIS A 113 -14.03 -38.22 18.81
CA HIS A 113 -15.25 -38.89 19.27
C HIS A 113 -15.91 -37.99 20.31
N GLY A 114 -17.04 -37.38 19.99
CA GLY A 114 -17.84 -36.67 21.00
C GLY A 114 -19.00 -35.89 20.40
N GLY A 115 -20.23 -36.35 20.61
CA GLY A 115 -21.44 -35.72 20.10
C GLY A 115 -21.88 -34.45 20.85
N TRP A 116 -22.78 -33.75 20.15
CA TRP A 116 -23.44 -32.45 20.38
C TRP A 116 -22.59 -31.22 20.02
#